data_AF-A0A6N2MZW0-F1
#
_entry.id   AF-A0A6N2MZW0-F1
#
_cell.length_a   1.000
_cell.length_b   1.000
_cell.length_c   1.000
_cell.angle_alpha   90.00
_cell.angle_beta   90.00
_cell.angle_gamma   90.00
#
_symmetry.space_group_name_H-M   'P 1'
#
loop_
_entity.id
_entity.type
_entity.pdbx_description
1 polymer ?
#
loop_
_entity_poly.entity_id
_entity_poly.type
_entity_poly.pdbx_seq_one_letter_code
_entity_poly.pdbx_strand_id
1 'polypeptide(L)'
;MEAVLQTKGLLSLPPTPKARALYPSQGFKQRLFATKPKTFSGFSLSSNEVPKLPILVSKPNGFLPKDRNLHICRAEAAADGQALFGEETDKPKFLGIELVTFKKIIALGLMFFCILFNYTILRDTKDVLVVTAKGSSAEIIPFLKTWVNLPMAIGFMVLYTKLANVLSKQALFYTVIFPFIAFFGVFGFVLYPLSSYIHPEAFADRLLNVLGPRFLGPLAIMRIWTFCLFYVMAEFGGSVVVSVLFWGFANQITSVDEAKRFYPLFGLGANVALIFSGRTVKYFSNLRTNLGPGVDGWAISLKGMMSIVVLMGLAICLCYWWVNAYVPLPTRSMKKKEKPKMSTMESLKFLVSSRYIRDLATLVVAYGISINLVEVTWKSKLKAQFPSPNEYSAFMGDFSTATGIATFTMMLLSQFIFEKYGWGAAAKITPTVLLLTGVGFFSLILFGGPLAPHLTQFGMTPLLAAVYVGAMQNIFSKSAKYSLFDPCKEMAYIPLDEDTKVKGKAAIDVVCNPLGKSGGALIQQFMILTFGSLANSTPYLGGILLVIVLAWLGAAKSLDTQFTALRQEEELEKEMERAAVKSPVVSQEGGNGSLSSGTALNPTAGDSSSSSSEPSTPRNI
;
A
#
# COMPACT_ATOMS: atom_id res chain seq x y z
N MET A 1 45.76 4.43 19.81
CA MET A 1 45.88 3.28 20.72
C MET A 1 44.48 2.74 20.94
N GLU A 2 44.19 1.63 20.29
CA GLU A 2 42.90 0.95 20.28
C GLU A 2 42.65 0.23 21.61
N ALA A 3 41.40 0.25 22.06
CA ALA A 3 40.84 -0.80 22.91
C ALA A 3 39.35 -0.95 22.56
N VAL A 4 39.09 -1.92 21.69
CA VAL A 4 37.77 -2.39 21.28
C VAL A 4 37.25 -3.36 22.34
N LEU A 5 36.13 -3.04 22.99
CA LEU A 5 35.39 -3.98 23.84
C LEU A 5 34.18 -4.51 23.06
N GLN A 6 34.31 -5.76 22.59
CA GLN A 6 33.23 -6.57 22.06
C GLN A 6 32.38 -7.14 23.20
N THR A 7 31.06 -6.92 23.19
CA THR A 7 30.12 -7.69 24.01
C THR A 7 29.31 -8.63 23.12
N LYS A 8 29.48 -9.93 23.39
CA LYS A 8 28.89 -11.07 22.68
C LYS A 8 27.41 -11.24 23.06
N GLY A 9 26.57 -11.47 22.05
CA GLY A 9 25.17 -11.88 22.23
C GLY A 9 25.04 -13.34 22.67
N LEU A 10 24.13 -13.57 23.62
CA LEU A 10 23.57 -14.89 23.90
C LEU A 10 22.83 -15.41 22.66
N LEU A 11 22.99 -16.71 22.36
CA LEU A 11 22.46 -17.48 21.21
C LEU A 11 23.46 -17.75 20.06
N SER A 12 24.66 -18.25 20.37
CA SER A 12 25.44 -19.02 19.40
C SER A 12 25.89 -20.36 19.99
N LEU A 13 25.40 -21.45 19.42
CA LEU A 13 25.95 -22.79 19.59
C LEU A 13 27.27 -22.90 18.79
N PRO A 14 28.27 -23.63 19.28
CA PRO A 14 29.64 -23.55 18.77
C PRO A 14 29.85 -24.39 17.49
N PRO A 15 30.74 -23.97 16.56
CA PRO A 15 31.22 -24.82 15.48
C PRO A 15 32.44 -25.66 15.91
N THR A 16 32.46 -26.88 15.38
CA THR A 16 33.43 -27.99 15.49
C THR A 16 34.91 -27.62 15.26
N PRO A 17 35.89 -28.50 15.62
CA PRO A 17 36.48 -29.36 14.57
C PRO A 17 37.07 -30.71 15.05
N LYS A 18 37.14 -31.70 14.14
CA LYS A 18 38.31 -32.61 13.97
C LYS A 18 38.19 -33.44 12.69
N ALA A 19 39.22 -33.31 11.85
CA ALA A 19 39.41 -34.05 10.61
C ALA A 19 40.07 -35.42 10.85
N ARG A 20 39.71 -36.43 10.06
CA ARG A 20 40.58 -37.56 9.75
C ARG A 20 40.31 -38.03 8.31
N ALA A 21 41.33 -37.92 7.48
CA ALA A 21 41.40 -38.40 6.12
C ALA A 21 41.58 -39.93 6.07
N LEU A 22 41.11 -40.59 5.00
CA LEU A 22 41.68 -41.81 4.41
C LEU A 22 41.24 -41.92 2.93
N TYR A 23 42.17 -42.43 2.11
CA TYR A 23 42.29 -42.40 0.64
C TYR A 23 41.33 -43.34 -0.14
N PRO A 24 41.29 -43.28 -1.50
CA PRO A 24 40.30 -43.90 -2.37
C PRO A 24 40.73 -45.30 -2.88
N SER A 25 39.77 -46.14 -3.29
CA SER A 25 40.06 -47.36 -4.06
C SER A 25 39.28 -47.43 -5.37
N GLN A 26 39.96 -47.97 -6.38
CA GLN A 26 39.55 -48.08 -7.77
C GLN A 26 38.60 -49.27 -8.02
N GLY A 27 37.72 -49.10 -8.99
CA GLY A 27 37.56 -50.06 -10.09
C GLY A 27 36.47 -51.12 -9.95
N PHE A 28 35.41 -50.99 -10.76
CA PHE A 28 35.05 -52.04 -11.71
C PHE A 28 34.43 -51.43 -12.98
N LYS A 29 34.96 -51.85 -14.12
CA LYS A 29 34.70 -51.36 -15.47
C LYS A 29 33.49 -52.05 -16.12
N GLN A 30 32.77 -51.26 -16.91
CA GLN A 30 32.30 -51.52 -18.29
C GLN A 30 31.95 -52.96 -18.74
N ARG A 31 30.70 -53.11 -19.21
CA ARG A 31 30.28 -53.66 -20.53
C ARG A 31 28.74 -53.58 -20.57
N LEU A 32 28.09 -52.85 -21.48
CA LEU A 32 27.99 -53.15 -22.91
C LEU A 32 27.67 -51.86 -23.70
N PHE A 33 28.54 -51.55 -24.67
CA PHE A 33 28.31 -50.56 -25.71
C PHE A 33 27.70 -51.23 -26.96
N ALA A 34 26.75 -50.50 -27.56
CA ALA A 34 26.59 -50.20 -28.99
C ALA A 34 26.20 -51.27 -30.03
N THR A 35 25.21 -50.91 -30.86
CA THR A 35 25.20 -50.94 -32.35
C THR A 35 24.02 -50.05 -32.79
N LYS A 36 24.02 -49.18 -33.81
CA LYS A 36 24.92 -48.70 -34.89
C LYS A 36 24.34 -47.38 -35.43
N PRO A 37 25.14 -46.41 -35.89
CA PRO A 37 24.77 -45.45 -36.93
C PRO A 37 25.54 -45.74 -38.23
N LYS A 38 24.93 -45.50 -39.41
CA LYS A 38 25.60 -45.56 -40.72
C LYS A 38 25.82 -44.13 -41.28
N THR A 39 27.09 -43.73 -41.21
CA THR A 39 27.96 -43.05 -42.20
C THR A 39 27.46 -42.81 -43.64
N PHE A 40 27.95 -41.87 -44.48
CA PHE A 40 29.24 -41.12 -44.54
C PHE A 40 29.15 -39.92 -45.54
N SER A 41 29.96 -38.85 -45.30
CA SER A 41 30.70 -37.91 -46.21
C SER A 41 30.00 -37.17 -47.37
N GLY A 42 30.32 -35.89 -47.67
CA GLY A 42 31.39 -35.04 -47.15
C GLY A 42 31.53 -33.68 -47.87
N PHE A 43 32.61 -32.99 -47.50
CA PHE A 43 33.27 -31.81 -48.06
C PHE A 43 32.80 -30.37 -47.73
N SER A 44 33.83 -29.54 -47.58
CA SER A 44 33.99 -28.23 -46.93
C SER A 44 34.10 -27.06 -47.92
N LEU A 45 34.35 -25.84 -47.39
CA LEU A 45 34.76 -24.55 -48.01
C LEU A 45 33.58 -23.62 -48.32
N SER A 46 33.64 -22.29 -48.29
CA SER A 46 34.61 -21.25 -47.87
C SER A 46 33.86 -19.92 -48.00
N SER A 47 34.31 -18.90 -47.28
CA SER A 47 34.03 -17.48 -47.50
C SER A 47 34.52 -16.93 -48.86
N ASN A 48 33.88 -15.83 -49.27
CA ASN A 48 34.36 -14.67 -50.05
C ASN A 48 34.24 -14.59 -51.60
N GLU A 49 33.91 -13.35 -52.03
CA GLU A 49 34.09 -12.65 -53.33
C GLU A 49 32.95 -12.71 -54.41
N VAL A 50 32.12 -11.66 -54.67
CA VAL A 50 32.30 -10.33 -55.36
C VAL A 50 31.82 -10.40 -56.86
N PRO A 51 31.47 -9.33 -57.63
CA PRO A 51 30.30 -8.42 -57.67
C PRO A 51 29.69 -8.23 -59.12
N LYS A 52 28.80 -7.22 -59.34
CA LYS A 52 28.55 -6.36 -60.56
C LYS A 52 27.03 -6.07 -60.76
N LEU A 53 26.49 -4.87 -60.44
CA LEU A 53 26.28 -3.64 -61.27
C LEU A 53 25.33 -3.82 -62.49
N PRO A 54 24.58 -2.80 -63.00
CA PRO A 54 23.67 -1.80 -62.38
C PRO A 54 22.47 -1.37 -63.31
N ILE A 55 21.82 -0.22 -62.99
CA ILE A 55 20.97 0.69 -63.87
C ILE A 55 19.47 0.30 -63.96
N LEU A 56 18.42 1.15 -63.93
CA LEU A 56 18.19 2.61 -63.99
C LEU A 56 16.87 2.99 -63.26
N VAL A 57 16.79 4.26 -62.90
CA VAL A 57 15.69 5.06 -62.31
C VAL A 57 14.56 5.39 -63.29
N SER A 58 13.30 5.51 -62.81
CA SER A 58 12.41 6.66 -63.11
C SER A 58 11.11 6.70 -62.28
N LYS A 59 10.94 7.80 -61.53
CA LYS A 59 9.74 8.41 -60.88
C LYS A 59 8.85 9.11 -61.96
N PRO A 60 7.75 9.90 -61.69
CA PRO A 60 6.96 10.20 -60.47
C PRO A 60 5.41 10.36 -60.67
N ASN A 61 4.68 10.70 -59.58
CA ASN A 61 3.46 11.54 -59.46
C ASN A 61 2.06 11.09 -59.95
N GLY A 62 1.03 11.29 -59.10
CA GLY A 62 -0.34 11.60 -59.54
C GLY A 62 -1.52 11.19 -58.63
N PHE A 63 -2.05 12.16 -57.86
CA PHE A 63 -3.47 12.47 -57.53
C PHE A 63 -4.56 11.38 -57.23
N LEU A 64 -5.29 11.59 -56.12
CA LEU A 64 -6.64 11.09 -55.71
C LEU A 64 -7.75 11.27 -56.80
N PRO A 65 -9.01 10.70 -56.75
CA PRO A 65 -9.82 10.23 -55.58
C PRO A 65 -10.82 9.02 -55.77
N LYS A 66 -11.48 8.61 -54.66
CA LYS A 66 -12.91 8.16 -54.49
C LYS A 66 -13.44 6.74 -54.88
N ASP A 67 -14.13 6.13 -53.89
CA ASP A 67 -15.29 5.20 -53.88
C ASP A 67 -15.33 3.92 -54.76
N ARG A 68 -15.42 2.73 -54.11
CA ARG A 68 -16.66 1.91 -54.10
C ARG A 68 -16.55 0.60 -53.29
N ASN A 69 -17.64 0.33 -52.57
CA ASN A 69 -18.03 -0.94 -51.95
C ASN A 69 -18.15 -2.09 -52.97
N LEU A 70 -17.77 -3.31 -52.54
CA LEU A 70 -18.12 -4.56 -53.21
C LEU A 70 -18.56 -5.59 -52.16
N HIS A 71 -19.89 -5.77 -52.06
CA HIS A 71 -20.53 -7.01 -51.63
C HIS A 71 -20.76 -7.87 -52.88
N ILE A 72 -20.56 -9.20 -52.78
CA ILE A 72 -21.32 -10.22 -53.52
C ILE A 72 -21.26 -11.55 -52.73
N CYS A 73 -22.43 -12.16 -52.58
CA CYS A 73 -22.79 -13.39 -51.86
C CYS A 73 -22.79 -14.64 -52.76
N ARG A 74 -22.69 -15.84 -52.15
CA ARG A 74 -23.46 -17.12 -52.34
C ARG A 74 -22.57 -18.35 -52.04
N ALA A 75 -23.03 -19.49 -51.53
CA ALA A 75 -24.36 -20.02 -51.16
C ALA A 75 -24.23 -21.18 -50.15
N GLU A 76 -25.39 -21.59 -49.62
CA GLU A 76 -25.74 -22.47 -48.50
C GLU A 76 -25.26 -23.93 -48.52
N ALA A 77 -25.18 -24.53 -47.32
CA ALA A 77 -26.03 -25.67 -46.95
C ALA A 77 -26.19 -25.72 -45.41
N ALA A 78 -27.43 -25.57 -44.94
CA ALA A 78 -27.85 -25.85 -43.58
C ALA A 78 -28.27 -27.33 -43.47
N ALA A 79 -27.89 -27.99 -42.39
CA ALA A 79 -28.56 -29.18 -41.90
C ALA A 79 -28.61 -29.11 -40.37
N ASP A 80 -29.82 -28.86 -39.87
CA ASP A 80 -30.23 -29.03 -38.48
C ASP A 80 -29.97 -30.48 -38.04
N GLY A 81 -29.37 -30.64 -36.86
CA GLY A 81 -29.05 -31.94 -36.28
C GLY A 81 -28.67 -31.76 -34.81
N GLN A 82 -29.68 -31.85 -33.95
CA GLN A 82 -29.57 -31.80 -32.51
C GLN A 82 -28.75 -33.01 -31.97
N ALA A 83 -27.63 -32.73 -31.32
CA ALA A 83 -26.87 -33.65 -30.44
C ALA A 83 -26.31 -32.79 -29.29
N LEU A 84 -26.87 -32.79 -28.08
CA LEU A 84 -26.86 -33.84 -27.05
C LEU A 84 -25.44 -34.38 -26.78
N PHE A 85 -24.83 -33.82 -25.72
CA PHE A 85 -23.65 -34.28 -24.96
C PHE A 85 -22.32 -34.54 -25.69
N GLY A 86 -21.26 -33.87 -25.19
CA GLY A 86 -19.84 -34.17 -25.44
C GLY A 86 -19.11 -33.01 -26.13
N GLU A 87 -18.02 -32.42 -25.67
CA GLU A 87 -17.12 -32.67 -24.53
C GLU A 87 -16.74 -31.29 -23.98
N GLU A 88 -16.98 -31.02 -22.69
CA GLU A 88 -16.12 -30.06 -21.99
C GLU A 88 -14.73 -30.70 -22.00
N THR A 89 -13.85 -30.22 -22.88
CA THR A 89 -12.42 -30.55 -22.80
C THR A 89 -11.98 -30.08 -21.42
N ASP A 90 -11.82 -31.03 -20.50
CA ASP A 90 -11.44 -30.80 -19.11
C ASP A 90 -10.14 -29.99 -19.12
N LYS A 91 -10.25 -28.66 -18.97
CA LYS A 91 -9.10 -27.80 -18.75
C LYS A 91 -8.39 -28.38 -17.53
N PRO A 92 -7.09 -28.70 -17.59
CA PRO A 92 -6.50 -29.45 -16.50
C PRO A 92 -6.63 -28.61 -15.21
N LYS A 93 -7.29 -29.18 -14.21
CA LYS A 93 -7.55 -28.55 -12.91
C LYS A 93 -6.40 -28.94 -12.00
N PHE A 94 -5.60 -27.98 -11.54
CA PHE A 94 -4.62 -28.21 -10.47
C PHE A 94 -5.16 -27.53 -9.21
N LEU A 95 -5.32 -28.28 -8.11
CA LEU A 95 -5.93 -27.79 -6.85
C LEU A 95 -7.35 -27.20 -6.98
N GLY A 96 -8.14 -27.67 -7.96
CA GLY A 96 -9.50 -27.19 -8.19
C GLY A 96 -9.58 -25.78 -8.79
N ILE A 97 -8.50 -25.30 -9.42
CA ILE A 97 -8.42 -24.00 -10.10
C ILE A 97 -8.07 -24.24 -11.58
N GLU A 98 -8.68 -23.50 -12.50
CA GLU A 98 -8.30 -23.53 -13.92
C GLU A 98 -6.81 -23.12 -14.08
N LEU A 99 -6.02 -23.89 -14.84
CA LEU A 99 -4.60 -23.61 -15.08
C LEU A 99 -4.32 -22.21 -15.66
N VAL A 100 -5.26 -21.66 -16.45
CA VAL A 100 -5.17 -20.32 -17.01
C VAL A 100 -5.27 -19.26 -15.91
N THR A 101 -6.22 -19.42 -15.00
CA THR A 101 -6.37 -18.59 -13.80
C THR A 101 -5.15 -18.70 -12.90
N PHE A 102 -4.60 -19.90 -12.72
CA PHE A 102 -3.39 -20.11 -11.89
C PHE A 102 -2.15 -19.41 -12.46
N LYS A 103 -1.88 -19.52 -13.78
CA LYS A 103 -0.77 -18.81 -14.45
C LYS A 103 -0.88 -17.29 -14.29
N LYS A 104 -2.09 -16.75 -14.41
CA LYS A 104 -2.39 -15.32 -14.21
C LYS A 104 -2.11 -14.88 -12.78
N ILE A 105 -2.54 -15.65 -11.78
CA ILE A 105 -2.38 -15.30 -10.35
C ILE A 105 -0.92 -15.32 -9.95
N ILE A 106 -0.15 -16.32 -10.40
CA ILE A 106 1.29 -16.37 -10.12
C ILE A 106 1.99 -15.16 -10.72
N ALA A 107 1.70 -14.82 -11.97
CA ALA A 107 2.30 -13.66 -12.62
C ALA A 107 1.94 -12.34 -11.91
N LEU A 108 0.68 -12.18 -11.48
CA LEU A 108 0.26 -11.01 -10.70
C LEU A 108 0.87 -10.97 -9.30
N GLY A 109 0.95 -12.12 -8.62
CA GLY A 109 1.60 -12.23 -7.32
C GLY A 109 3.09 -11.89 -7.39
N LEU A 110 3.78 -12.39 -8.41
CA LEU A 110 5.19 -12.06 -8.66
C LEU A 110 5.38 -10.58 -9.00
N MET A 111 4.53 -10.03 -9.86
CA MET A 111 4.53 -8.61 -10.18
C MET A 111 4.30 -7.75 -8.92
N PHE A 112 3.33 -8.12 -8.08
CA PHE A 112 3.04 -7.43 -6.84
C PHE A 112 4.21 -7.51 -5.85
N PHE A 113 4.83 -8.69 -5.74
CA PHE A 113 6.03 -8.91 -4.95
C PHE A 113 7.15 -7.98 -5.39
N CYS A 114 7.49 -7.93 -6.69
CA CYS A 114 8.54 -7.05 -7.21
C CYS A 114 8.24 -5.56 -6.96
N ILE A 115 6.98 -5.14 -7.13
CA ILE A 115 6.57 -3.75 -6.86
C ILE A 115 6.75 -3.41 -5.38
N LEU A 116 6.27 -4.26 -4.47
CA LEU A 116 6.35 -4.01 -3.03
C LEU A 116 7.77 -4.15 -2.49
N PHE A 117 8.57 -5.05 -3.07
CA PHE A 117 9.99 -5.18 -2.80
C PHE A 117 10.72 -3.87 -3.13
N ASN A 118 10.52 -3.34 -4.34
CA ASN A 118 11.07 -2.05 -4.74
C ASN A 118 10.57 -0.90 -3.86
N TYR A 119 9.25 -0.82 -3.65
CA TYR A 119 8.65 0.21 -2.83
C TYR A 119 9.23 0.23 -1.41
N THR A 120 9.49 -0.93 -0.82
CA THR A 120 10.09 -1.01 0.51
C THR A 120 11.53 -0.50 0.52
N ILE A 121 12.37 -0.96 -0.42
CA ILE A 121 13.77 -0.48 -0.52
C ILE A 121 13.79 1.04 -0.69
N LEU A 122 12.95 1.57 -1.59
CA LEU A 122 12.86 3.01 -1.85
C LEU A 122 12.36 3.78 -0.62
N ARG A 123 11.35 3.24 0.08
CA ARG A 123 10.81 3.84 1.31
C ARG A 123 11.84 3.90 2.42
N ASP A 124 12.66 2.87 2.58
CA ASP A 124 13.67 2.84 3.65
C ASP A 124 14.87 3.72 3.27
N THR A 125 15.27 3.71 1.99
CA THR A 125 16.41 4.49 1.49
C THR A 125 16.13 6.01 1.46
N LYS A 126 14.91 6.44 1.09
CA LYS A 126 14.60 7.88 0.98
C LYS A 126 14.75 8.60 2.31
N ASP A 127 14.36 7.95 3.41
CA ASP A 127 14.43 8.53 4.74
C ASP A 127 15.88 8.62 5.19
N VAL A 128 16.69 7.58 4.92
CA VAL A 128 18.14 7.60 5.18
C VAL A 128 18.78 8.80 4.46
N LEU A 129 18.61 8.90 3.14
CA LEU A 129 19.24 9.94 2.32
C LEU A 129 18.95 11.36 2.83
N VAL A 130 17.69 11.63 3.16
CA VAL A 130 17.24 12.96 3.55
C VAL A 130 17.58 13.27 5.01
N VAL A 131 17.47 12.29 5.91
CA VAL A 131 17.71 12.47 7.34
C VAL A 131 19.20 12.53 7.66
N THR A 132 20.04 11.69 7.05
CA THR A 132 21.48 11.61 7.38
C THR A 132 22.35 12.56 6.56
N ALA A 133 21.79 13.33 5.63
CA ALA A 133 22.56 14.31 4.85
C ALA A 133 23.15 15.44 5.72
N LYS A 134 24.28 16.00 5.26
CA LYS A 134 24.95 17.13 5.91
C LYS A 134 24.04 18.36 5.91
N GLY A 135 23.89 19.01 7.06
CA GLY A 135 23.02 20.19 7.23
C GLY A 135 21.51 19.90 7.15
N SER A 136 21.10 18.63 7.15
CA SER A 136 19.70 18.21 7.22
C SER A 136 19.42 17.49 8.55
N SER A 137 18.16 17.32 8.92
CA SER A 137 17.72 16.58 10.11
C SER A 137 16.36 15.90 9.84
N ALA A 138 15.81 15.13 10.78
CA ALA A 138 14.46 14.58 10.63
C ALA A 138 13.37 15.66 10.53
N GLU A 139 13.67 16.90 10.90
CA GLU A 139 12.78 18.06 10.81
C GLU A 139 12.42 18.43 9.37
N ILE A 140 13.20 18.01 8.37
CA ILE A 140 12.88 18.27 6.96
C ILE A 140 11.67 17.46 6.50
N ILE A 141 11.40 16.28 7.08
CA ILE A 141 10.37 15.35 6.61
C ILE A 141 8.98 16.02 6.59
N PRO A 142 8.53 16.70 7.66
CA PRO A 142 7.27 17.44 7.65
C PRO A 142 7.17 18.48 6.52
N PHE A 143 8.20 19.28 6.31
CA PHE A 143 8.20 20.30 5.24
C PHE A 143 8.20 19.66 3.86
N LEU A 144 8.97 18.59 3.66
CA LEU A 144 9.08 17.89 2.39
C LEU A 144 7.75 17.25 1.98
N LYS A 145 7.02 16.66 2.94
CA LYS A 145 5.69 16.10 2.72
C LYS A 145 4.67 17.17 2.32
N THR A 146 4.68 18.31 3.01
CA THR A 146 3.70 19.39 2.78
C THR A 146 4.00 20.21 1.52
N TRP A 147 5.25 20.67 1.35
CA TRP A 147 5.59 21.66 0.32
C TRP A 147 6.10 21.07 -0.99
N VAL A 148 6.57 19.83 -0.99
CA VAL A 148 7.13 19.20 -2.20
C VAL A 148 6.28 18.02 -2.63
N ASN A 149 6.03 17.06 -1.75
CA ASN A 149 5.33 15.83 -2.12
C ASN A 149 3.87 16.10 -2.55
N LEU A 150 3.13 16.93 -1.80
CA LEU A 150 1.73 17.22 -2.12
C LEU A 150 1.56 17.98 -3.45
N PRO A 151 2.26 19.10 -3.73
CA PRO A 151 2.18 19.76 -5.03
C PRO A 151 2.60 18.87 -6.20
N MET A 152 3.69 18.09 -6.02
CA MET A 152 4.15 17.16 -7.05
C MET A 152 3.13 16.05 -7.32
N ALA A 153 2.45 15.52 -6.28
CA ALA A 153 1.41 14.51 -6.44
C ALA A 153 0.21 15.04 -7.23
N ILE A 154 -0.20 16.29 -6.98
CA ILE A 154 -1.26 16.96 -7.76
C ILE A 154 -0.82 17.12 -9.21
N GLY A 155 0.39 17.61 -9.44
CA GLY A 155 0.96 17.77 -10.79
C GLY A 155 1.01 16.43 -11.54
N PHE A 156 1.46 15.36 -10.87
CA PHE A 156 1.47 14.02 -11.44
C PHE A 156 0.06 13.52 -11.76
N MET A 157 -0.94 13.74 -10.90
CA MET A 157 -2.32 13.34 -11.16
C MET A 157 -2.89 14.02 -12.42
N VAL A 158 -2.63 15.32 -12.60
CA VAL A 158 -3.04 16.06 -13.81
C VAL A 158 -2.35 15.48 -15.05
N LEU A 159 -1.03 15.26 -14.97
CA LEU A 159 -0.26 14.65 -16.06
C LEU A 159 -0.77 13.25 -16.41
N TYR A 160 -0.95 12.39 -15.40
CA TYR A 160 -1.46 11.04 -15.56
C TYR A 160 -2.84 11.02 -16.22
N THR A 161 -3.74 11.92 -15.82
CA THR A 161 -5.08 12.03 -16.41
C THR A 161 -5.01 12.41 -17.90
N LYS A 162 -4.12 13.36 -18.26
CA LYS A 162 -3.89 13.71 -19.67
C LYS A 162 -3.33 12.53 -20.46
N LEU A 163 -2.32 11.85 -19.93
CA LEU A 163 -1.72 10.67 -20.57
C LEU A 163 -2.71 9.52 -20.72
N ALA A 164 -3.55 9.27 -19.71
CA ALA A 164 -4.54 8.20 -19.73
C ALA A 164 -5.67 8.41 -20.75
N ASN A 165 -5.93 9.66 -21.16
CA ASN A 165 -6.90 9.98 -22.21
C ASN A 165 -6.32 9.83 -23.62
N VAL A 166 -4.99 9.95 -23.78
CA VAL A 166 -4.32 9.94 -25.09
C VAL A 166 -3.72 8.56 -25.41
N LEU A 167 -3.18 7.86 -24.40
CA LEU A 167 -2.44 6.61 -24.59
C LEU A 167 -3.33 5.37 -24.39
N SER A 168 -2.99 4.30 -25.10
CA SER A 168 -3.55 2.98 -24.82
C SER A 168 -3.08 2.50 -23.44
N LYS A 169 -3.80 1.54 -22.83
CA LYS A 169 -3.52 1.07 -21.47
C LYS A 169 -2.12 0.48 -21.31
N GLN A 170 -1.65 -0.27 -22.31
CA GLN A 170 -0.31 -0.85 -22.31
C GLN A 170 0.75 0.25 -22.45
N ALA A 171 0.55 1.19 -23.39
CA ALA A 171 1.44 2.33 -23.55
C ALA A 171 1.49 3.17 -22.27
N LEU A 172 0.34 3.46 -21.65
CA LEU A 172 0.25 4.21 -20.40
C LEU A 172 1.05 3.55 -19.27
N PHE A 173 0.93 2.22 -19.11
CA PHE A 173 1.70 1.49 -18.09
C PHE A 173 3.20 1.66 -18.32
N TYR A 174 3.69 1.42 -19.54
CA TYR A 174 5.11 1.54 -19.88
C TYR A 174 5.63 2.98 -19.78
N THR A 175 4.87 3.97 -20.27
CA THR A 175 5.22 5.38 -20.22
C THR A 175 5.36 5.90 -18.78
N VAL A 176 4.64 5.33 -17.81
CA VAL A 176 4.78 5.71 -16.40
C VAL A 176 5.90 4.96 -15.70
N ILE A 177 6.05 3.64 -15.95
CA ILE A 177 7.04 2.82 -15.22
C ILE A 177 8.48 3.04 -15.70
N PHE A 178 8.71 3.28 -17.00
CA PHE A 178 10.07 3.45 -17.53
C PHE A 178 10.79 4.68 -16.98
N PRO A 179 10.19 5.90 -16.96
CA PRO A 179 10.81 7.06 -16.33
C PRO A 179 11.08 6.84 -14.84
N PHE A 180 10.21 6.09 -14.15
CA PHE A 180 10.39 5.73 -12.75
C PHE A 180 11.66 4.88 -12.56
N ILE A 181 11.80 3.79 -13.31
CA ILE A 181 12.98 2.92 -13.27
C ILE A 181 14.25 3.67 -13.68
N ALA A 182 14.18 4.43 -14.78
CA ALA A 182 15.30 5.21 -15.29
C ALA A 182 15.77 6.24 -14.26
N PHE A 183 14.86 6.92 -13.56
CA PHE A 183 15.20 7.87 -12.52
C PHE A 183 16.02 7.23 -11.39
N PHE A 184 15.60 6.08 -10.86
CA PHE A 184 16.35 5.42 -9.78
C PHE A 184 17.72 4.90 -10.23
N GLY A 185 17.82 4.43 -11.48
CA GLY A 185 19.10 4.08 -12.10
C GLY A 185 20.02 5.31 -12.20
N VAL A 186 19.55 6.38 -12.85
CA VAL A 186 20.31 7.64 -13.00
C VAL A 186 20.67 8.23 -11.64
N PHE A 187 19.79 8.14 -10.66
CA PHE A 187 20.07 8.64 -9.31
C PHE A 187 21.25 7.91 -8.66
N GLY A 188 21.23 6.57 -8.67
CA GLY A 188 22.30 5.77 -8.06
C GLY A 188 23.65 5.91 -8.76
N PHE A 189 23.66 6.00 -10.09
CA PHE A 189 24.89 5.99 -10.88
C PHE A 189 25.44 7.38 -11.25
N VAL A 190 24.60 8.40 -11.35
CA VAL A 190 24.98 9.74 -11.84
C VAL A 190 24.73 10.83 -10.79
N LEU A 191 23.49 10.98 -10.31
CA LEU A 191 23.15 12.12 -9.43
C LEU A 191 23.80 12.00 -8.04
N TYR A 192 23.87 10.79 -7.48
CA TYR A 192 24.44 10.61 -6.15
C TYR A 192 25.96 10.86 -6.11
N PRO A 193 26.79 10.31 -7.03
CA PRO A 193 28.22 10.65 -7.10
C PRO A 193 28.49 12.14 -7.36
N LEU A 194 27.60 12.83 -8.07
CA LEU A 194 27.70 14.26 -8.33
C LEU A 194 27.10 15.14 -7.22
N SER A 195 26.60 14.55 -6.13
CA SER A 195 25.89 15.27 -5.05
C SER A 195 26.70 16.43 -4.46
N SER A 196 28.02 16.27 -4.30
CA SER A 196 28.91 17.32 -3.79
C SER A 196 29.02 18.55 -4.68
N TYR A 197 28.74 18.43 -5.99
CA TYR A 197 28.81 19.54 -6.95
C TYR A 197 27.45 20.19 -7.21
N ILE A 198 26.37 19.42 -7.12
CA ILE A 198 25.01 19.87 -7.46
C ILE A 198 24.25 20.43 -6.25
N HIS A 199 24.73 20.20 -5.02
CA HIS A 199 24.12 20.74 -3.80
C HIS A 199 24.69 22.12 -3.50
N PRO A 200 23.84 23.18 -3.45
CA PRO A 200 24.29 24.53 -3.16
C PRO A 200 24.53 24.72 -1.65
N GLU A 201 25.51 24.00 -1.08
CA GLU A 201 25.81 24.01 0.36
C GLU A 201 26.20 25.42 0.85
N ALA A 202 27.08 26.10 0.12
CA ALA A 202 27.57 27.42 0.49
C ALA A 202 26.48 28.51 0.47
N PHE A 203 25.50 28.40 -0.43
CA PHE A 203 24.37 29.34 -0.48
C PHE A 203 23.38 29.08 0.66
N ALA A 204 23.08 27.80 0.93
CA ALA A 204 22.21 27.41 2.04
C ALA A 204 22.80 27.84 3.40
N ASP A 205 24.11 27.69 3.58
CA ASP A 205 24.79 28.07 4.83
C ASP A 205 24.75 29.60 5.06
N ARG A 206 24.93 30.40 4.00
CA ARG A 206 24.78 31.88 4.07
C ARG A 206 23.36 32.27 4.45
N LEU A 207 22.37 31.60 3.87
CA LEU A 207 20.96 31.92 4.10
C LEU A 207 20.50 31.47 5.51
N LEU A 208 21.04 30.35 6.01
CA LEU A 208 20.83 29.88 7.38
C LEU A 208 21.42 30.85 8.41
N ASN A 209 22.61 31.41 8.14
CA ASN A 209 23.23 32.41 9.03
C ASN A 209 22.41 33.71 9.13
N VAL A 210 21.62 34.04 8.10
CA VAL A 210 20.75 35.23 8.08
C VAL A 210 19.37 34.96 8.71
N LEU A 211 18.75 33.82 8.40
CA LEU A 211 17.38 33.47 8.85
C LEU A 211 17.36 32.78 10.23
N GLY A 212 18.49 32.23 10.68
CA GLY A 212 18.63 31.53 11.94
C GLY A 212 18.23 30.04 11.89
N PRO A 213 18.45 29.30 13.00
CA PRO A 213 18.30 27.84 13.05
C PRO A 213 16.87 27.33 12.82
N ARG A 214 15.86 28.19 13.03
CA ARG A 214 14.43 27.84 12.89
C ARG A 214 14.03 27.51 11.45
N PHE A 215 14.80 27.99 10.46
CA PHE A 215 14.55 27.75 9.04
C PHE A 215 15.37 26.57 8.47
N LEU A 216 16.04 25.79 9.33
CA LEU A 216 16.84 24.63 8.89
C LEU A 216 16.01 23.65 8.07
N GLY A 217 14.76 23.36 8.47
CA GLY A 217 13.86 22.48 7.71
C GLY A 217 13.62 22.94 6.26
N PRO A 218 13.02 24.13 6.03
CA PRO A 218 12.81 24.67 4.68
C PRO A 218 14.10 24.84 3.86
N LEU A 219 15.17 25.33 4.49
CA LEU A 219 16.45 25.57 3.80
C LEU A 219 17.15 24.27 3.41
N ALA A 220 16.98 23.20 4.20
CA ALA A 220 17.50 21.89 3.86
C ALA A 220 16.89 21.36 2.55
N ILE A 221 15.64 21.70 2.22
CA ILE A 221 15.01 21.28 0.96
C ILE A 221 15.79 21.83 -0.25
N MET A 222 16.19 23.10 -0.22
CA MET A 222 17.02 23.68 -1.28
C MET A 222 18.45 23.13 -1.27
N ARG A 223 19.02 22.90 -0.08
CA ARG A 223 20.38 22.39 0.08
C ARG A 223 20.56 21.01 -0.56
N ILE A 224 19.63 20.08 -0.30
CA ILE A 224 19.72 18.67 -0.72
C ILE A 224 18.65 18.30 -1.75
N TRP A 225 18.39 19.20 -2.72
CA TRP A 225 17.26 19.09 -3.65
C TRP A 225 17.20 17.76 -4.43
N THR A 226 18.34 17.14 -4.78
CA THR A 226 18.31 15.83 -5.45
C THR A 226 17.82 14.71 -4.54
N PHE A 227 18.13 14.76 -3.24
CA PHE A 227 17.63 13.80 -2.26
C PHE A 227 16.15 14.04 -1.97
N CYS A 228 15.72 15.30 -1.99
CA CYS A 228 14.29 15.66 -1.96
C CYS A 228 13.54 15.11 -3.18
N LEU A 229 14.14 15.19 -4.38
CA LEU A 229 13.57 14.62 -5.59
C LEU A 229 13.48 13.09 -5.50
N PHE A 230 14.52 12.42 -4.98
CA PHE A 230 14.46 10.98 -4.70
C PHE A 230 13.33 10.63 -3.75
N TYR A 231 13.14 11.42 -2.69
CA TYR A 231 12.07 11.21 -1.73
C TYR A 231 10.68 11.26 -2.36
N VAL A 232 10.41 12.27 -3.20
CA VAL A 232 9.12 12.41 -3.90
C VAL A 232 8.91 11.23 -4.86
N MET A 233 9.92 10.87 -5.64
CA MET A 233 9.83 9.72 -6.55
C MET A 233 9.61 8.42 -5.78
N ALA A 234 10.25 8.23 -4.62
CA ALA A 234 10.03 7.06 -3.78
C ALA A 234 8.62 7.01 -3.18
N GLU A 235 8.05 8.15 -2.77
CA GLU A 235 6.65 8.25 -2.34
C GLU A 235 5.67 7.89 -3.46
N PHE A 236 5.97 8.30 -4.70
CA PHE A 236 5.18 7.94 -5.87
C PHE A 236 5.18 6.44 -6.16
N GLY A 237 6.18 5.68 -5.70
CA GLY A 237 6.17 4.22 -5.79
C GLY A 237 4.92 3.61 -5.14
N GLY A 238 4.52 4.11 -3.97
CA GLY A 238 3.32 3.62 -3.27
C GLY A 238 2.01 4.12 -3.88
N SER A 239 1.93 5.42 -4.20
CA SER A 239 0.68 6.01 -4.72
C SER A 239 0.44 5.71 -6.19
N VAL A 240 1.46 5.74 -7.03
CA VAL A 240 1.36 5.56 -8.47
C VAL A 240 1.53 4.09 -8.86
N VAL A 241 2.66 3.48 -8.50
CA VAL A 241 2.98 2.12 -9.01
C VAL A 241 2.10 1.06 -8.37
N VAL A 242 1.94 1.08 -7.04
CA VAL A 242 1.06 0.12 -6.35
C VAL A 242 -0.42 0.45 -6.62
N SER A 243 -0.86 1.68 -6.29
CA SER A 243 -2.30 1.98 -6.25
C SER A 243 -2.92 2.22 -7.62
N VAL A 244 -2.22 2.89 -8.54
CA VAL A 244 -2.77 3.23 -9.86
C VAL A 244 -2.42 2.17 -10.89
N LEU A 245 -1.14 1.79 -11.02
CA LEU A 245 -0.71 0.86 -12.07
C LEU A 245 -1.08 -0.59 -11.75
N PHE A 246 -0.62 -1.13 -10.61
CA PHE A 246 -0.88 -2.54 -10.28
C PHE A 246 -2.35 -2.83 -10.05
N TRP A 247 -3.01 -2.12 -9.11
CA TRP A 247 -4.42 -2.37 -8.84
C TRP A 247 -5.31 -1.98 -10.02
N GLY A 248 -4.93 -0.96 -10.79
CA GLY A 248 -5.59 -0.61 -12.04
C GLY A 248 -5.53 -1.73 -13.07
N PHE A 249 -4.41 -2.46 -13.17
CA PHE A 249 -4.25 -3.61 -14.06
C PHE A 249 -4.92 -4.88 -13.51
N ALA A 250 -4.69 -5.22 -12.24
CA ALA A 250 -5.24 -6.40 -11.58
C ALA A 250 -6.78 -6.43 -11.65
N ASN A 251 -7.44 -5.27 -11.43
CA ASN A 251 -8.89 -5.16 -11.52
C ASN A 251 -9.46 -5.30 -12.95
N GLN A 252 -8.64 -5.09 -13.98
CA GLN A 252 -9.09 -5.22 -15.36
C GLN A 252 -9.10 -6.67 -15.83
N ILE A 253 -8.12 -7.44 -15.36
CA ILE A 253 -7.96 -8.83 -15.77
C ILE A 253 -8.72 -9.78 -14.85
N THR A 254 -8.86 -9.47 -13.56
CA THR A 254 -9.42 -10.36 -12.53
C THR A 254 -10.94 -10.24 -12.43
N SER A 255 -11.64 -11.38 -12.38
CA SER A 255 -13.09 -11.40 -12.14
C SER A 255 -13.41 -11.12 -10.67
N VAL A 256 -14.67 -10.86 -10.34
CA VAL A 256 -15.07 -10.56 -8.94
C VAL A 256 -14.86 -11.78 -8.04
N ASP A 257 -15.16 -12.99 -8.53
CA ASP A 257 -15.02 -14.22 -7.76
C ASP A 257 -13.54 -14.61 -7.55
N GLU A 258 -12.71 -14.39 -8.57
CA GLU A 258 -11.26 -14.53 -8.44
C GLU A 258 -10.70 -13.50 -7.43
N ALA A 259 -11.14 -12.24 -7.50
CA ALA A 259 -10.63 -11.18 -6.62
C ALA A 259 -10.90 -11.48 -5.14
N LYS A 260 -12.09 -12.00 -4.79
CA LYS A 260 -12.44 -12.40 -3.43
C LYS A 260 -11.49 -13.46 -2.86
N ARG A 261 -11.02 -14.38 -3.71
CA ARG A 261 -10.11 -15.47 -3.31
C ARG A 261 -8.65 -15.05 -3.28
N PHE A 262 -8.19 -14.26 -4.26
CA PHE A 262 -6.75 -14.00 -4.46
C PHE A 262 -6.26 -12.66 -3.91
N TYR A 263 -7.11 -11.63 -3.80
CA TYR A 263 -6.66 -10.34 -3.26
C TYR A 263 -6.23 -10.42 -1.79
N PRO A 264 -6.91 -11.19 -0.91
CA PRO A 264 -6.40 -11.44 0.44
C PRO A 264 -5.02 -12.12 0.43
N LEU A 265 -4.78 -13.05 -0.50
CA LEU A 265 -3.48 -13.72 -0.65
C LEU A 265 -2.38 -12.75 -1.10
N PHE A 266 -2.69 -11.79 -1.97
CA PHE A 266 -1.75 -10.70 -2.30
C PHE A 266 -1.42 -9.84 -1.08
N GLY A 267 -2.40 -9.57 -0.21
CA GLY A 267 -2.18 -8.90 1.06
C GLY A 267 -1.21 -9.64 1.98
N LEU A 268 -1.30 -10.97 2.07
CA LEU A 268 -0.32 -11.78 2.82
C LEU A 268 1.05 -11.79 2.14
N GLY A 269 1.10 -11.95 0.82
CA GLY A 269 2.33 -11.92 0.03
C GLY A 269 3.07 -10.57 0.11
N ALA A 270 2.34 -9.48 0.34
CA ALA A 270 2.92 -8.16 0.56
C ALA A 270 3.88 -8.13 1.76
N ASN A 271 3.52 -8.80 2.85
CA ASN A 271 4.37 -8.88 4.04
C ASN A 271 5.62 -9.74 3.81
N VAL A 272 5.50 -10.76 2.96
CA VAL A 272 6.66 -11.56 2.54
C VAL A 272 7.64 -10.68 1.75
N ALA A 273 7.15 -9.91 0.78
CA ALA A 273 7.98 -8.95 0.05
C ALA A 273 8.68 -7.94 0.99
N LEU A 274 7.99 -7.49 2.04
CA LEU A 274 8.51 -6.59 3.05
C LEU A 274 9.67 -7.22 3.86
N ILE A 275 9.60 -8.52 4.16
CA ILE A 275 10.66 -9.28 4.84
C ILE A 275 11.91 -9.41 3.95
N PHE A 276 11.73 -9.85 2.71
CA PHE A 276 12.85 -10.05 1.78
C PHE A 276 13.56 -8.74 1.42
N SER A 277 12.80 -7.67 1.20
CA SER A 277 13.36 -6.34 0.93
C SER A 277 14.14 -5.81 2.13
N GLY A 278 13.61 -5.91 3.35
CA GLY A 278 14.32 -5.49 4.56
C GLY A 278 15.67 -6.21 4.74
N ARG A 279 15.71 -7.53 4.48
CA ARG A 279 16.96 -8.31 4.51
C ARG A 279 17.95 -7.91 3.42
N THR A 280 17.44 -7.57 2.24
CA THR A 280 18.26 -7.06 1.13
C THR A 280 18.89 -5.71 1.47
N VAL A 281 18.13 -4.78 2.04
CA VAL A 281 18.65 -3.48 2.52
C VAL A 281 19.77 -3.69 3.53
N LYS A 282 19.58 -4.60 4.49
CA LYS A 282 20.60 -4.93 5.49
C LYS A 282 21.84 -5.56 4.86
N TYR A 283 21.68 -6.48 3.91
CA TYR A 283 22.78 -7.12 3.21
C TYR A 283 23.68 -6.10 2.52
N PHE A 284 23.10 -5.19 1.72
CA PHE A 284 23.86 -4.15 1.04
C PHE A 284 24.48 -3.16 2.03
N SER A 285 23.75 -2.77 3.08
CA SER A 285 24.26 -1.86 4.11
C SER A 285 25.45 -2.44 4.89
N ASN A 286 25.46 -3.76 5.10
CA ASN A 286 26.56 -4.48 5.76
C ASN A 286 27.73 -4.79 4.84
N LEU A 287 27.55 -4.75 3.51
CA LEU A 287 28.63 -4.99 2.54
C LEU A 287 29.82 -4.04 2.73
N ARG A 288 29.60 -2.89 3.39
CA ARG A 288 30.62 -1.97 3.90
C ARG A 288 31.71 -2.62 4.74
N THR A 289 31.40 -3.61 5.59
CA THR A 289 32.39 -4.20 6.50
C THR A 289 33.51 -4.93 5.77
N ASN A 290 33.31 -5.25 4.50
CA ASN A 290 34.27 -5.99 3.67
C ASN A 290 35.01 -5.09 2.66
N LEU A 291 34.79 -3.77 2.70
CA LEU A 291 35.43 -2.81 1.79
C LEU A 291 36.64 -2.15 2.45
N GLY A 292 37.70 -1.93 1.66
CA GLY A 292 38.96 -1.33 2.12
C GLY A 292 38.81 0.13 2.61
N PRO A 293 39.73 0.61 3.46
CA PRO A 293 39.71 1.97 3.98
C PRO A 293 39.82 2.99 2.83
N GLY A 294 38.87 3.94 2.74
CA GLY A 294 38.88 5.04 1.77
C GLY A 294 37.73 5.04 0.74
N VAL A 295 36.90 3.99 0.70
CA VAL A 295 35.74 3.93 -0.21
C VAL A 295 34.46 4.36 0.52
N ASP A 296 33.65 5.23 -0.11
CA ASP A 296 32.31 5.58 0.42
C ASP A 296 31.40 4.35 0.39
N GLY A 297 31.36 3.65 1.52
CA GLY A 297 30.55 2.44 1.69
C GLY A 297 29.06 2.70 1.47
N TRP A 298 28.56 3.90 1.77
CA TRP A 298 27.16 4.22 1.52
C TRP A 298 26.88 4.38 0.02
N ALA A 299 27.77 5.00 -0.75
CA ALA A 299 27.63 5.08 -2.20
C ALA A 299 27.53 3.70 -2.87
N ILE A 300 28.32 2.72 -2.40
CA ILE A 300 28.28 1.35 -2.92
C ILE A 300 26.99 0.64 -2.50
N SER A 301 26.61 0.72 -1.23
CA SER A 301 25.34 0.19 -0.73
C SER A 301 24.16 0.74 -1.55
N LEU A 302 24.16 2.05 -1.79
CA LEU A 302 23.12 2.73 -2.55
C LEU A 302 23.11 2.29 -4.02
N LYS A 303 24.28 2.18 -4.67
CA LYS A 303 24.38 1.65 -6.04
C LYS A 303 23.85 0.22 -6.13
N GLY A 304 24.19 -0.64 -5.18
CA GLY A 304 23.68 -2.02 -5.11
C GLY A 304 22.15 -2.06 -4.96
N MET A 305 21.61 -1.27 -4.04
CA MET A 305 20.16 -1.13 -3.84
C MET A 305 19.45 -0.56 -5.07
N MET A 306 20.00 0.46 -5.73
CA MET A 306 19.38 1.02 -6.95
C MET A 306 19.47 0.04 -8.13
N SER A 307 20.55 -0.75 -8.22
CA SER A 307 20.69 -1.79 -9.25
C SER A 307 19.62 -2.86 -9.11
N ILE A 308 19.34 -3.32 -7.88
CA ILE A 308 18.29 -4.32 -7.65
C ILE A 308 16.90 -3.73 -7.92
N VAL A 309 16.68 -2.46 -7.58
CA VAL A 309 15.43 -1.75 -7.90
C VAL A 309 15.20 -1.69 -9.41
N VAL A 310 16.25 -1.39 -10.19
CA VAL A 310 16.17 -1.38 -11.66
C VAL A 310 15.90 -2.79 -12.19
N LEU A 311 16.60 -3.82 -11.70
CA LEU A 311 16.41 -5.21 -12.13
C LEU A 311 14.99 -5.71 -11.84
N MET A 312 14.48 -5.49 -10.63
CA MET A 312 13.11 -5.80 -10.26
C MET A 312 12.10 -4.94 -11.03
N GLY A 313 12.46 -3.70 -11.39
CA GLY A 313 11.71 -2.82 -12.28
C GLY A 313 11.53 -3.43 -13.67
N LEU A 314 12.60 -3.95 -14.25
CA LEU A 314 12.55 -4.66 -15.52
C LEU A 314 11.76 -5.97 -15.40
N ALA A 315 11.87 -6.68 -14.27
CA ALA A 315 11.05 -7.86 -14.00
C ALA A 315 9.54 -7.53 -13.96
N ILE A 316 9.15 -6.36 -13.45
CA ILE A 316 7.75 -5.88 -13.51
C ILE A 316 7.31 -5.70 -14.97
N CYS A 317 8.16 -5.09 -15.81
CA CYS A 317 7.89 -4.93 -17.24
C CYS A 317 7.75 -6.27 -17.97
N LEU A 318 8.60 -7.25 -17.63
CA LEU A 318 8.55 -8.61 -18.17
C LEU A 318 7.28 -9.35 -17.73
N CYS A 319 6.90 -9.26 -16.45
CA CYS A 319 5.65 -9.84 -15.96
C CYS A 319 4.43 -9.21 -16.64
N TYR A 320 4.44 -7.88 -16.81
CA TYR A 320 3.36 -7.17 -17.50
C TYR A 320 3.24 -7.58 -18.97
N TRP A 321 4.37 -7.68 -19.68
CA TRP A 321 4.40 -8.19 -21.05
C TRP A 321 3.87 -9.63 -21.12
N TRP A 322 4.35 -10.50 -20.23
CA TRP A 322 3.94 -11.90 -20.16
C TRP A 322 2.44 -12.06 -19.95
N VAL A 323 1.85 -11.31 -19.00
CA VAL A 323 0.41 -11.39 -18.75
C VAL A 323 -0.38 -10.91 -19.97
N ASN A 324 0.04 -9.82 -20.62
CA ASN A 324 -0.67 -9.33 -21.81
C ASN A 324 -0.51 -10.25 -23.04
N ALA A 325 0.61 -10.98 -23.15
CA ALA A 325 0.87 -11.88 -24.28
C ALA A 325 0.18 -13.24 -24.12
N TYR A 326 0.12 -13.78 -22.89
CA TYR A 326 -0.30 -15.17 -22.65
C TYR A 326 -1.62 -15.33 -21.90
N VAL A 327 -2.19 -14.25 -21.33
CA VAL A 327 -3.48 -14.30 -20.63
C VAL A 327 -4.55 -13.60 -21.47
N PRO A 328 -5.60 -14.32 -21.92
CA PRO A 328 -6.68 -13.70 -22.67
C PRO A 328 -7.39 -12.67 -21.80
N LEU A 329 -7.38 -11.42 -22.24
CA LEU A 329 -8.04 -10.32 -21.54
C LEU A 329 -9.56 -10.48 -21.72
N PRO A 330 -10.36 -10.46 -20.63
CA PRO A 330 -11.81 -10.47 -20.78
C PRO A 330 -12.26 -9.21 -21.53
N THR A 331 -13.05 -9.39 -22.59
CA THR A 331 -13.64 -8.32 -23.41
C THR A 331 -14.71 -7.56 -22.63
N ARG A 332 -14.33 -6.85 -21.56
CA ARG A 332 -15.25 -5.99 -20.81
C ARG A 332 -15.37 -4.64 -21.52
N SER A 333 -16.50 -4.41 -22.18
CA SER A 333 -16.94 -3.08 -22.59
C SER A 333 -17.03 -2.19 -21.35
N MET A 334 -16.12 -1.22 -21.22
CA MET A 334 -16.10 -0.33 -20.07
C MET A 334 -17.27 0.65 -20.14
N LYS A 335 -18.41 0.30 -19.56
CA LYS A 335 -19.27 1.34 -18.96
C LYS A 335 -18.50 1.87 -17.77
N LYS A 336 -17.86 3.03 -17.96
CA LYS A 336 -17.22 3.82 -16.92
C LYS A 336 -18.31 4.11 -15.89
N LYS A 337 -18.42 3.31 -14.82
CA LYS A 337 -19.22 3.71 -13.66
C LYS A 337 -18.56 4.97 -13.14
N GLU A 338 -19.19 6.12 -13.38
CA GLU A 338 -18.81 7.36 -12.75
C GLU A 338 -18.90 7.11 -11.24
N LYS A 339 -17.73 7.01 -10.60
CA LYS A 339 -17.69 7.20 -9.15
C LYS A 339 -18.26 8.60 -8.93
N PRO A 340 -19.30 8.77 -8.09
CA PRO A 340 -19.84 10.10 -7.83
C PRO A 340 -18.68 10.99 -7.39
N LYS A 341 -18.33 11.97 -8.23
CA LYS A 341 -17.32 12.97 -7.91
C LYS A 341 -17.98 13.96 -6.96
N MET A 342 -17.99 13.62 -5.68
CA MET A 342 -18.30 14.64 -4.69
C MET A 342 -17.19 15.69 -4.76
N SER A 343 -17.58 16.96 -4.84
CA SER A 343 -16.62 18.05 -4.64
C SER A 343 -16.03 17.94 -3.22
N THR A 344 -14.79 18.36 -3.00
CA THR A 344 -14.15 18.33 -1.68
C THR A 344 -14.98 19.05 -0.61
N MET A 345 -15.70 20.10 -1.00
CA MET A 345 -16.62 20.84 -0.13
C MET A 345 -17.89 20.04 0.23
N GLU A 346 -18.47 19.33 -0.75
CA GLU A 346 -19.63 18.45 -0.53
C GLU A 346 -19.25 17.24 0.32
N SER A 347 -18.06 16.69 0.12
CA SER A 347 -17.50 15.61 0.93
C SER A 347 -17.35 16.05 2.39
N LEU A 348 -16.83 17.26 2.63
CA LEU A 348 -16.66 17.82 3.98
C LEU A 348 -18.01 18.09 4.66
N LYS A 349 -18.99 18.62 3.91
CA LYS A 349 -20.35 18.84 4.41
C LYS A 349 -21.01 17.50 4.77
N PHE A 350 -20.88 16.50 3.91
CA PHE A 350 -21.40 15.15 4.12
C PHE A 350 -20.75 14.46 5.34
N LEU A 351 -19.42 14.61 5.51
CA LEU A 351 -18.67 14.12 6.67
C LEU A 351 -19.20 14.66 8.00
N VAL A 352 -19.62 15.93 8.02
CA VAL A 352 -20.12 16.59 9.23
C VAL A 352 -21.59 16.24 9.50
N SER A 353 -22.38 15.91 8.47
CA SER A 353 -23.81 15.63 8.59
C SER A 353 -24.15 14.31 9.29
N SER A 354 -23.34 13.25 9.12
CA SER A 354 -23.60 11.95 9.76
C SER A 354 -22.67 11.71 10.94
N ARG A 355 -23.25 11.44 12.12
CA ARG A 355 -22.50 11.10 13.34
C ARG A 355 -21.61 9.87 13.13
N TYR A 356 -22.12 8.85 12.44
CA TYR A 356 -21.41 7.61 12.14
C TYR A 356 -20.18 7.87 11.26
N ILE A 357 -20.36 8.60 10.16
CA ILE A 357 -19.29 8.93 9.21
C ILE A 357 -18.25 9.86 9.87
N ARG A 358 -18.69 10.80 10.72
CA ARG A 358 -17.79 11.66 11.48
C ARG A 358 -16.89 10.88 12.44
N ASP A 359 -17.45 9.91 13.16
CA ASP A 359 -16.67 9.07 14.07
C ASP A 359 -15.67 8.22 13.27
N LEU A 360 -16.10 7.60 12.16
CA LEU A 360 -15.22 6.85 11.27
C LEU A 360 -14.10 7.71 10.65
N ALA A 361 -14.42 8.94 10.25
CA ALA A 361 -13.45 9.92 9.78
C ALA A 361 -12.44 10.29 10.88
N THR A 362 -12.91 10.46 12.12
CA THR A 362 -12.07 10.73 13.29
C THR A 362 -11.08 9.59 13.52
N LEU A 363 -11.51 8.33 13.41
CA LEU A 363 -10.61 7.16 13.51
C LEU A 363 -9.46 7.25 12.48
N VAL A 364 -9.78 7.54 11.22
CA VAL A 364 -8.79 7.56 10.12
C VAL A 364 -7.84 8.75 10.23
N VAL A 365 -8.38 9.95 10.53
CA VAL A 365 -7.57 11.15 10.73
C VAL A 365 -6.67 11.01 11.95
N ALA A 366 -7.21 10.53 13.08
CA ALA A 366 -6.44 10.35 14.31
C ALA A 366 -5.28 9.37 14.13
N TYR A 367 -5.51 8.20 13.51
CA TYR A 367 -4.43 7.27 13.18
C TYR A 367 -3.34 7.95 12.33
N GLY A 368 -3.76 8.64 11.26
CA GLY A 368 -2.84 9.31 10.33
C GLY A 368 -1.98 10.38 10.97
N ILE A 369 -2.56 11.18 11.88
CA ILE A 369 -1.82 12.19 12.65
C ILE A 369 -0.89 11.49 13.65
N SER A 370 -1.42 10.59 14.48
CA SER A 370 -0.68 9.92 15.54
C SER A 370 0.56 9.20 15.00
N ILE A 371 0.43 8.39 13.94
CA ILE A 371 1.57 7.66 13.38
C ILE A 371 2.64 8.61 12.81
N ASN A 372 2.22 9.70 12.17
CA ASN A 372 3.15 10.69 11.63
C ASN A 372 3.92 11.40 12.76
N LEU A 373 3.22 11.75 13.85
CA LEU A 373 3.82 12.38 15.02
C LEU A 373 4.92 11.51 15.65
N VAL A 374 4.63 10.23 15.87
CA VAL A 374 5.61 9.32 16.48
C VAL A 374 6.75 8.97 15.51
N GLU A 375 6.44 8.68 14.25
CA GLU A 375 7.45 8.22 13.28
C GLU A 375 8.55 9.25 13.03
N VAL A 376 8.20 10.53 12.87
CA VAL A 376 9.20 11.60 12.64
C VAL A 376 10.04 11.84 13.90
N THR A 377 9.40 11.87 15.08
CA THR A 377 10.11 12.01 16.37
C THR A 377 11.09 10.86 16.59
N TRP A 378 10.67 9.62 16.29
CA TRP A 378 11.50 8.43 16.34
C TRP A 378 12.66 8.48 15.35
N LYS A 379 12.43 8.86 14.09
CA LYS A 379 13.48 9.03 13.08
C LYS A 379 14.56 10.02 13.51
N SER A 380 14.18 11.07 14.25
CA SER A 380 15.13 12.01 14.84
C SER A 380 16.03 11.36 15.89
N LYS A 381 15.48 10.53 16.77
CA LYS A 381 16.27 9.78 17.77
C LYS A 381 17.12 8.69 17.13
N LEU A 382 16.59 8.04 16.08
CA LEU A 382 17.34 7.07 15.29
C LEU A 382 18.57 7.71 14.64
N LYS A 383 18.44 8.92 14.08
CA LYS A 383 19.58 9.68 13.55
C LYS A 383 20.61 10.00 14.64
N ALA A 384 20.15 10.42 15.82
CA ALA A 384 21.04 10.75 16.92
C ALA A 384 21.85 9.53 17.41
N GLN A 385 21.27 8.33 17.35
CA GLN A 385 21.92 7.08 17.74
C GLN A 385 22.81 6.49 16.63
N PHE A 386 22.36 6.57 15.37
CA PHE A 386 23.08 6.08 14.20
C PHE A 386 23.24 7.21 13.16
N PRO A 387 24.25 8.09 13.33
CA PRO A 387 24.51 9.17 12.37
C PRO A 387 25.02 8.66 11.01
N SER A 388 25.60 7.45 10.99
CA SER A 388 26.08 6.79 9.78
C SER A 388 24.91 6.33 8.90
N PRO A 389 24.85 6.75 7.62
CA PRO A 389 23.79 6.33 6.69
C PRO A 389 23.67 4.80 6.57
N ASN A 390 24.81 4.08 6.60
CA ASN A 390 24.80 2.62 6.49
C ASN A 390 24.18 1.93 7.72
N GLU A 391 24.50 2.40 8.93
CA GLU A 391 23.94 1.83 10.16
C GLU A 391 22.45 2.17 10.31
N TYR A 392 22.08 3.41 9.97
CA TYR A 392 20.68 3.82 9.88
C TYR A 392 19.91 2.93 8.89
N SER A 393 20.47 2.73 7.69
CA SER A 393 19.87 1.89 6.65
C SER A 393 19.77 0.42 7.07
N ALA A 394 20.82 -0.14 7.68
CA ALA A 394 20.79 -1.51 8.21
C ALA A 394 19.69 -1.69 9.26
N PHE A 395 19.54 -0.72 10.16
CA PHE A 395 18.48 -0.71 11.15
C PHE A 395 17.10 -0.58 10.50
N MET A 396 16.94 0.26 9.48
CA MET A 396 15.70 0.36 8.70
C MET A 396 15.35 -0.95 8.00
N GLY A 397 16.34 -1.70 7.52
CA GLY A 397 16.15 -3.05 6.97
C GLY A 397 15.64 -4.06 8.00
N ASP A 398 16.18 -4.04 9.22
CA ASP A 398 15.68 -4.84 10.34
C ASP A 398 14.25 -4.41 10.74
N PHE A 399 14.00 -3.11 10.81
CA PHE A 399 12.69 -2.53 11.09
C PHE A 399 11.64 -2.98 10.07
N SER A 400 11.93 -2.93 8.77
CA SER A 400 11.03 -3.40 7.71
C SER A 400 10.80 -4.91 7.82
N THR A 401 11.85 -5.70 8.07
CA THR A 401 11.71 -7.14 8.27
C THR A 401 10.80 -7.46 9.46
N ALA A 402 11.06 -6.83 10.61
CA ALA A 402 10.26 -7.03 11.82
C ALA A 402 8.81 -6.56 11.63
N THR A 403 8.59 -5.46 10.91
CA THR A 403 7.24 -5.00 10.52
C THR A 403 6.53 -6.04 9.68
N GLY A 404 7.20 -6.66 8.70
CA GLY A 404 6.62 -7.71 7.87
C GLY A 404 6.24 -8.96 8.66
N ILE A 405 7.12 -9.44 9.53
CA ILE A 405 6.85 -10.60 10.40
C ILE A 405 5.69 -10.28 11.35
N ALA A 406 5.74 -9.15 12.04
CA ALA A 406 4.70 -8.76 12.99
C ALA A 406 3.34 -8.56 12.31
N THR A 407 3.31 -7.94 11.12
CA THR A 407 2.08 -7.74 10.36
C THR A 407 1.52 -9.07 9.87
N PHE A 408 2.37 -9.97 9.34
CA PHE A 408 1.96 -11.30 8.90
C PHE A 408 1.34 -12.11 10.05
N THR A 409 2.01 -12.17 11.21
CA THR A 409 1.49 -12.83 12.41
C THR A 409 0.19 -12.19 12.87
N MET A 410 0.12 -10.86 12.95
CA MET A 410 -1.08 -10.14 13.37
C MET A 410 -2.26 -10.32 12.40
N MET A 411 -2.01 -10.49 11.09
CA MET A 411 -3.06 -10.80 10.11
C MET A 411 -3.65 -12.20 10.29
N LEU A 412 -2.89 -13.17 10.78
CA LEU A 412 -3.42 -14.48 11.15
C LEU A 412 -4.20 -14.40 12.47
N LEU A 413 -3.66 -13.67 13.46
CA LEU A 413 -4.33 -13.46 14.75
C LEU A 413 -5.62 -12.63 14.62
N SER A 414 -5.72 -11.74 13.63
CA SER A 414 -6.90 -10.89 13.50
C SER A 414 -8.17 -11.69 13.21
N GLN A 415 -8.08 -12.80 12.48
CA GLN A 415 -9.21 -13.72 12.27
C GLN A 415 -9.80 -14.20 13.60
N PHE A 416 -8.93 -14.67 14.50
CA PHE A 416 -9.33 -15.09 15.85
C PHE A 416 -9.90 -13.94 16.70
N ILE A 417 -9.34 -12.73 16.56
CA ILE A 417 -9.84 -11.55 17.28
C ILE A 417 -11.25 -11.19 16.83
N PHE A 418 -11.50 -11.16 15.52
CA PHE A 418 -12.82 -10.86 14.97
C PHE A 418 -13.86 -11.91 15.35
N GLU A 419 -13.50 -13.20 15.32
CA GLU A 419 -14.40 -14.30 15.69
C GLU A 419 -14.74 -14.33 17.18
N LYS A 420 -13.75 -14.13 18.06
CA LYS A 420 -13.94 -14.29 19.51
C LYS A 420 -14.34 -13.02 20.26
N TYR A 421 -13.80 -11.86 19.86
CA TYR A 421 -13.97 -10.60 20.59
C TYR A 421 -14.81 -9.55 19.83
N GLY A 422 -15.16 -9.82 18.57
CA GLY A 422 -16.03 -8.97 17.76
C GLY A 422 -15.38 -7.67 17.27
N TRP A 423 -16.19 -6.87 16.56
CA TRP A 423 -15.73 -5.66 15.87
C TRP A 423 -15.27 -4.56 16.84
N GLY A 424 -16.01 -4.34 17.94
CA GLY A 424 -15.72 -3.28 18.91
C GLY A 424 -14.38 -3.43 19.62
N ALA A 425 -14.00 -4.66 19.96
CA ALA A 425 -12.69 -4.95 20.53
C ALA A 425 -11.58 -4.72 19.49
N ALA A 426 -11.75 -5.23 18.27
CA ALA A 426 -10.79 -5.05 17.19
C ALA A 426 -10.54 -3.56 16.87
N ALA A 427 -11.59 -2.73 16.86
CA ALA A 427 -11.49 -1.29 16.62
C ALA A 427 -10.71 -0.54 17.71
N LYS A 428 -10.78 -1.00 18.98
CA LYS A 428 -10.09 -0.38 20.13
C LYS A 428 -8.63 -0.82 20.28
N ILE A 429 -8.25 -1.97 19.73
CA ILE A 429 -6.87 -2.50 19.85
C ILE A 429 -5.85 -1.53 19.24
N THR A 430 -6.10 -1.04 18.02
CA THR A 430 -5.13 -0.16 17.32
C THR A 430 -4.81 1.13 18.08
N PRO A 431 -5.81 1.93 18.53
CA PRO A 431 -5.53 3.11 19.35
C PRO A 431 -4.90 2.75 20.70
N THR A 432 -5.28 1.64 21.32
CA THR A 432 -4.70 1.21 22.61
C THR A 432 -3.23 0.81 22.49
N VAL A 433 -2.88 0.04 21.44
CA VAL A 433 -1.49 -0.31 21.13
C VAL A 433 -0.68 0.96 20.90
N LEU A 434 -1.20 1.89 20.10
CA LEU A 434 -0.53 3.17 19.84
C LEU A 434 -0.37 3.99 21.12
N LEU A 435 -1.38 4.03 22.00
CA LEU A 435 -1.33 4.73 23.28
C LEU A 435 -0.25 4.15 24.20
N LEU A 436 -0.30 2.84 24.47
CA LEU A 436 0.61 2.18 25.40
C LEU A 436 2.06 2.29 24.92
N THR A 437 2.30 1.98 23.65
CA THR A 437 3.65 2.05 23.09
C THR A 437 4.12 3.49 22.87
N GLY A 438 3.22 4.42 22.56
CA GLY A 438 3.49 5.85 22.44
C GLY A 438 3.85 6.49 23.77
N VAL A 439 3.06 6.25 24.82
CA VAL A 439 3.36 6.72 26.19
C VAL A 439 4.70 6.18 26.66
N GLY A 440 5.01 4.90 26.42
CA GLY A 440 6.31 4.33 26.73
C GLY A 440 7.46 5.05 25.99
N PHE A 441 7.29 5.30 24.70
CA PHE A 441 8.29 6.02 23.89
C PHE A 441 8.51 7.47 24.34
N PHE A 442 7.45 8.26 24.51
CA PHE A 442 7.57 9.66 24.93
C PHE A 442 8.05 9.78 26.39
N SER A 443 7.63 8.88 27.28
CA SER A 443 8.13 8.86 28.65
C SER A 443 9.63 8.59 28.70
N LEU A 444 10.15 7.67 27.87
CA LEU A 444 11.59 7.43 27.79
C LEU A 444 12.36 8.63 27.23
N ILE A 445 11.78 9.39 26.31
CA ILE A 445 12.43 10.60 25.78
C ILE A 445 12.44 11.73 26.81
N LEU A 446 11.34 11.93 27.53
CA LEU A 446 11.19 13.03 28.48
C LEU A 446 11.88 12.76 29.82
N PHE A 447 11.84 11.52 30.31
CA PHE A 447 12.41 11.08 31.59
C PHE A 447 13.66 10.21 31.43
N GLY A 448 14.35 10.31 30.29
CA GLY A 448 15.54 9.50 30.01
C GLY A 448 16.70 9.70 30.99
N GLY A 449 16.80 10.89 31.59
CA GLY A 449 17.79 11.18 32.65
C GLY A 449 17.53 10.36 33.93
N PRO A 450 16.36 10.52 34.58
CA PRO A 450 15.98 9.73 35.75
C PRO A 450 15.97 8.21 35.54
N LEU A 451 15.67 7.75 34.32
CA LEU A 451 15.63 6.33 33.96
C LEU A 451 17.00 5.74 33.59
N ALA A 452 18.02 6.57 33.40
CA ALA A 452 19.37 6.14 33.03
C ALA A 452 19.97 5.08 33.97
N PRO A 453 19.95 5.21 35.32
CA PRO A 453 20.58 4.22 36.21
C PRO A 453 19.92 2.83 36.12
N HIS A 454 18.60 2.77 35.89
CA HIS A 454 17.91 1.49 35.69
C HIS A 454 18.22 0.87 34.32
N LEU A 455 18.35 1.68 33.26
CA LEU A 455 18.67 1.19 31.92
C LEU A 455 20.12 0.73 31.79
N THR A 456 21.05 1.35 32.53
CA THR A 456 22.46 0.92 32.56
C THR A 456 22.63 -0.47 33.16
N GLN A 457 21.74 -0.92 34.05
CA GLN A 457 21.74 -2.29 34.58
C GLN A 457 21.46 -3.34 33.49
N PHE A 458 20.72 -2.95 32.45
CA PHE A 458 20.45 -3.77 31.26
C PHE A 458 21.45 -3.53 30.12
N GLY A 459 22.52 -2.75 30.35
CA GLY A 459 23.52 -2.42 29.34
C GLY A 459 23.02 -1.53 28.20
N MET A 460 21.89 -0.81 28.38
CA MET A 460 21.30 0.07 27.37
C MET A 460 21.45 1.55 27.75
N THR A 461 21.77 2.39 26.77
CA THR A 461 21.67 3.84 26.94
C THR A 461 20.20 4.29 26.80
N PRO A 462 19.78 5.38 27.45
CA PRO A 462 18.43 5.94 27.27
C PRO A 462 18.08 6.22 25.81
N LEU A 463 19.06 6.66 25.02
CA LEU A 463 18.89 6.93 23.59
C LEU A 463 18.63 5.64 22.79
N LEU A 464 19.42 4.58 23.05
CA LEU A 464 19.25 3.28 22.40
C LEU A 464 17.91 2.64 22.77
N ALA A 465 17.53 2.72 24.05
CA ALA A 465 16.23 2.26 24.54
C ALA A 465 15.08 3.01 23.85
N ALA A 466 15.16 4.34 23.73
CA ALA A 466 14.17 5.14 23.02
C ALA A 466 14.06 4.75 21.53
N VAL A 467 15.17 4.43 20.87
CA VAL A 467 15.17 3.96 19.48
C VAL A 467 14.46 2.62 19.33
N TYR A 468 14.75 1.63 20.19
CA TYR A 468 14.10 0.31 20.13
C TYR A 468 12.64 0.36 20.53
N VAL A 469 12.29 1.08 21.60
CA VAL A 469 10.88 1.24 22.01
C VAL A 469 10.08 2.00 20.96
N GLY A 470 10.66 3.05 20.36
CA GLY A 470 10.04 3.75 19.24
C GLY A 470 9.91 2.89 17.98
N ALA A 471 10.85 1.97 17.74
CA ALA A 471 10.76 1.00 16.65
C ALA A 471 9.62 0.01 16.90
N MET A 472 9.52 -0.54 18.13
CA MET A 472 8.42 -1.42 18.54
C MET A 472 7.07 -0.71 18.42
N GLN A 473 6.97 0.54 18.88
CA GLN A 473 5.78 1.39 18.73
C GLN A 473 5.33 1.45 17.27
N ASN A 474 6.27 1.74 16.36
CA ASN A 474 5.97 1.86 14.93
C ASN A 474 5.60 0.50 14.29
N ILE A 475 6.33 -0.57 14.63
CA ILE A 475 6.08 -1.93 14.15
C ILE A 475 4.69 -2.39 14.55
N PHE A 476 4.34 -2.32 15.85
CA PHE A 476 3.05 -2.77 16.34
C PHE A 476 1.91 -1.89 15.85
N SER A 477 2.09 -0.57 15.78
CA SER A 477 1.06 0.34 15.28
C SER A 477 0.76 0.12 13.79
N LYS A 478 1.78 -0.12 12.95
CA LYS A 478 1.59 -0.46 11.53
C LYS A 478 0.96 -1.84 11.37
N SER A 479 1.42 -2.82 12.15
CA SER A 479 0.89 -4.19 12.11
C SER A 479 -0.59 -4.21 12.49
N ALA A 480 -0.97 -3.60 13.63
CA ALA A 480 -2.36 -3.50 14.06
C ALA A 480 -3.22 -2.72 13.06
N LYS A 481 -2.65 -1.69 12.41
CA LYS A 481 -3.38 -0.94 11.40
C LYS A 481 -3.74 -1.80 10.19
N TYR A 482 -2.78 -2.53 9.63
CA TYR A 482 -3.05 -3.36 8.44
C TYR A 482 -3.88 -4.61 8.77
N SER A 483 -3.74 -5.19 9.96
CA SER A 483 -4.41 -6.44 10.32
C SER A 483 -5.80 -6.28 10.95
N LEU A 484 -6.05 -5.16 11.65
CA LEU A 484 -7.27 -4.92 12.41
C LEU A 484 -7.96 -3.63 11.96
N PHE A 485 -7.28 -2.49 11.99
CA PHE A 485 -7.89 -1.19 11.71
C PHE A 485 -8.46 -1.09 10.29
N ASP A 486 -7.68 -1.44 9.26
CA ASP A 486 -8.10 -1.36 7.87
C ASP A 486 -9.32 -2.28 7.60
N PRO A 487 -9.33 -3.56 8.05
CA PRO A 487 -10.55 -4.38 8.04
C PRO A 487 -11.72 -3.80 8.83
N CYS A 488 -11.51 -3.30 10.05
CA CYS A 488 -12.57 -2.66 10.85
C CYS A 488 -13.20 -1.49 10.11
N LYS A 489 -12.38 -0.64 9.48
CA LYS A 489 -12.80 0.49 8.66
C LYS A 489 -13.64 0.03 7.48
N GLU A 490 -13.23 -1.01 6.76
CA GLU A 490 -14.00 -1.54 5.64
C GLU A 490 -15.32 -2.18 6.09
N MET A 491 -15.33 -2.86 7.24
CA MET A 491 -16.54 -3.46 7.83
C MET A 491 -17.54 -2.41 8.31
N ALA A 492 -17.06 -1.25 8.79
CA ALA A 492 -17.90 -0.13 9.21
C ALA A 492 -18.77 0.43 8.07
N TYR A 493 -18.37 0.23 6.81
CA TYR A 493 -19.17 0.66 5.66
C TYR A 493 -20.27 -0.32 5.25
N ILE A 494 -20.29 -1.54 5.80
CA ILE A 494 -21.23 -2.60 5.40
C ILE A 494 -22.69 -2.25 5.74
N PRO A 495 -23.03 -1.85 6.98
CA PRO A 495 -24.43 -1.63 7.37
C PRO A 495 -25.00 -0.27 6.91
N LEU A 496 -24.25 0.50 6.12
CA LEU A 496 -24.70 1.79 5.61
C LEU A 496 -25.49 1.60 4.31
N ASP A 497 -26.47 2.49 4.08
CA ASP A 497 -27.16 2.59 2.80
C ASP A 497 -26.15 2.85 1.67
N GLU A 498 -26.43 2.32 0.47
CA GLU A 498 -25.48 2.35 -0.66
C GLU A 498 -25.02 3.78 -1.02
N ASP A 499 -25.90 4.76 -0.87
CA ASP A 499 -25.62 6.17 -1.12
C ASP A 499 -24.61 6.73 -0.09
N THR A 500 -24.86 6.54 1.19
CA THR A 500 -23.97 6.96 2.28
C THR A 500 -22.66 6.19 2.29
N LYS A 501 -22.69 4.91 1.95
CA LYS A 501 -21.53 4.03 1.83
C LYS A 501 -20.57 4.50 0.74
N VAL A 502 -21.08 4.75 -0.46
CA VAL A 502 -20.26 5.20 -1.59
C VAL A 502 -19.70 6.60 -1.32
N LYS A 503 -20.55 7.51 -0.83
CA LYS A 503 -20.15 8.90 -0.49
C LYS A 503 -19.16 8.92 0.67
N GLY A 504 -19.48 8.25 1.78
CA GLY A 504 -18.66 8.17 2.99
C GLY A 504 -17.28 7.54 2.73
N LYS A 505 -17.22 6.44 1.98
CA LYS A 505 -15.95 5.80 1.62
C LYS A 505 -15.09 6.73 0.75
N ALA A 506 -15.69 7.39 -0.24
CA ALA A 506 -14.98 8.35 -1.06
C ALA A 506 -14.45 9.53 -0.21
N ALA A 507 -15.26 10.10 0.67
CA ALA A 507 -14.87 11.20 1.53
C ALA A 507 -13.72 10.82 2.48
N ILE A 508 -13.80 9.65 3.11
CA ILE A 508 -12.77 9.20 4.07
C ILE A 508 -11.47 8.82 3.36
N ASP A 509 -11.52 8.08 2.25
CA ASP A 509 -10.32 7.63 1.56
C ASP A 509 -9.62 8.78 0.80
N VAL A 510 -10.37 9.75 0.26
CA VAL A 510 -9.83 10.87 -0.53
C VAL A 510 -9.45 12.07 0.33
N VAL A 511 -10.23 12.40 1.37
CA VAL A 511 -10.00 13.59 2.20
C VAL A 511 -9.33 13.22 3.51
N CYS A 512 -9.95 12.36 4.32
CA CYS A 512 -9.50 12.09 5.69
C CYS A 512 -8.13 11.41 5.77
N ASN A 513 -7.86 10.44 4.89
CA ASN A 513 -6.60 9.70 4.92
C ASN A 513 -5.38 10.59 4.53
N PRO A 514 -5.43 11.41 3.45
CA PRO A 514 -4.40 12.42 3.21
C PRO A 514 -4.35 13.52 4.28
N LEU A 515 -5.50 13.96 4.79
CA LEU A 515 -5.60 14.98 5.83
C LEU A 515 -4.93 14.52 7.13
N GLY A 516 -5.09 13.26 7.54
CA GLY A 516 -4.40 12.73 8.73
C GLY A 516 -2.88 12.78 8.59
N LYS A 517 -2.36 12.30 7.45
CA LYS A 517 -0.91 12.30 7.19
C LYS A 517 -0.31 13.71 7.09
N SER A 518 -1.02 14.62 6.42
CA SER A 518 -0.58 16.01 6.21
C SER A 518 -0.79 16.85 7.46
N GLY A 519 -1.87 16.62 8.20
CA GLY A 519 -2.17 17.27 9.48
C GLY A 519 -1.09 17.00 10.53
N GLY A 520 -0.61 15.76 10.63
CA GLY A 520 0.54 15.46 11.51
C GLY A 520 1.81 16.22 11.12
N ALA A 521 2.09 16.34 9.81
CA ALA A 521 3.22 17.11 9.31
C ALA A 521 3.05 18.62 9.57
N LEU A 522 1.85 19.17 9.40
CA LEU A 522 1.54 20.57 9.68
C LEU A 522 1.67 20.91 11.17
N ILE A 523 1.16 20.05 12.06
CA ILE A 523 1.32 20.20 13.51
C ILE A 523 2.81 20.21 13.87
N GLN A 524 3.60 19.28 13.33
CA GLN A 524 5.05 19.26 13.55
C GLN A 524 5.75 20.49 13.00
N GLN A 525 5.40 20.92 11.79
CA GLN A 525 5.96 22.14 11.20
C GLN A 525 5.68 23.36 12.08
N PHE A 526 4.44 23.54 12.53
CA PHE A 526 4.06 24.64 13.41
C PHE A 526 4.81 24.59 14.74
N MET A 527 4.95 23.40 15.33
CA MET A 527 5.73 23.22 16.56
C MET A 527 7.22 23.49 16.37
N ILE A 528 7.83 23.03 15.27
CA ILE A 528 9.25 23.25 14.97
C ILE A 528 9.53 24.74 14.75
N LEU A 529 8.65 25.45 14.02
CA LEU A 529 8.80 26.89 13.79
C LEU A 529 8.63 27.70 15.09
N THR A 530 7.74 27.27 15.98
CA THR A 530 7.47 27.95 17.26
C THR A 530 8.57 27.71 18.30
N PHE A 531 9.00 26.45 18.48
CA PHE A 531 9.96 26.04 19.52
C PHE A 531 11.40 25.91 19.01
N GLY A 532 11.62 26.09 17.70
CA GLY A 532 12.91 26.16 17.03
C GLY A 532 13.59 24.83 16.70
N SER A 533 13.20 23.73 17.34
CA SER A 533 13.70 22.38 17.02
C SER A 533 12.69 21.30 17.38
N LEU A 534 12.79 20.14 16.73
CA LEU A 534 11.95 18.97 17.01
C LEU A 534 12.18 18.42 18.42
N ALA A 535 13.41 18.52 18.94
CA ALA A 535 13.71 18.12 20.31
C ALA A 535 12.93 18.96 21.33
N ASN A 536 12.89 20.29 21.16
CA ASN A 536 12.15 21.19 22.04
C ASN A 536 10.63 21.04 21.88
N SER A 537 10.16 20.68 20.68
CA SER A 537 8.74 20.40 20.42
C SER A 537 8.25 19.07 21.00
N THR A 538 9.15 18.11 21.27
CA THR A 538 8.80 16.74 21.66
C THR A 538 7.82 16.62 22.85
N PRO A 539 7.96 17.35 23.98
CA PRO A 539 6.98 17.27 25.08
C PRO A 539 5.57 17.70 24.67
N TYR A 540 5.45 18.77 23.89
CA TYR A 540 4.17 19.27 23.38
C TYR A 540 3.55 18.29 22.38
N LEU A 541 4.38 17.69 21.51
CA LEU A 541 3.94 16.65 20.58
C LEU A 541 3.39 15.42 21.33
N GLY A 542 3.99 15.05 22.46
CA GLY A 542 3.49 13.97 23.33
C GLY A 542 2.12 14.30 23.94
N GLY A 543 1.94 15.53 24.43
CA GLY A 543 0.65 15.99 24.96
C GLY A 543 -0.45 16.02 23.89
N ILE A 544 -0.15 16.56 22.70
CA ILE A 544 -1.07 16.58 21.56
C ILE A 544 -1.43 15.15 21.13
N LEU A 545 -0.45 14.25 21.07
CA LEU A 545 -0.68 12.85 20.75
C LEU A 545 -1.66 12.20 21.73
N LEU A 546 -1.49 12.45 23.04
CA LEU A 546 -2.37 11.90 24.07
C LEU A 546 -3.82 12.38 23.87
N VAL A 547 -4.03 13.67 23.64
CA VAL A 547 -5.37 14.23 23.36
C VAL A 547 -6.00 13.57 22.12
N ILE A 548 -5.24 13.44 21.03
CA ILE A 548 -5.73 12.84 19.79
C ILE A 548 -6.09 11.36 19.98
N VAL A 549 -5.28 10.61 20.72
CA VAL A 549 -5.53 9.18 20.96
C VAL A 549 -6.71 8.96 21.91
N LEU A 550 -6.92 9.83 22.90
CA LEU A 550 -8.12 9.79 23.74
C LEU A 550 -9.38 10.11 22.92
N ALA A 551 -9.32 11.11 22.04
CA ALA A 551 -10.40 11.40 21.10
C ALA A 551 -10.68 10.21 20.17
N TRP A 552 -9.62 9.52 19.72
CA TRP A 552 -9.74 8.32 18.91
C TRP A 552 -10.41 7.15 19.67
N LEU A 553 -10.04 6.91 20.92
CA LEU A 553 -10.70 5.90 21.77
C LEU A 553 -12.17 6.24 22.02
N GLY A 554 -12.48 7.51 22.25
CA GLY A 554 -13.85 8.01 22.37
C GLY A 554 -14.67 7.78 21.10
N ALA A 555 -14.12 8.11 19.93
CA ALA A 555 -14.76 7.86 18.64
C ALA A 555 -14.94 6.36 18.36
N ALA A 556 -13.95 5.52 18.68
CA ALA A 556 -14.06 4.07 18.53
C ALA A 556 -15.16 3.47 19.41
N LYS A 557 -15.33 3.97 20.65
CA LYS A 557 -16.42 3.55 21.55
C LYS A 557 -17.79 4.03 21.02
N SER A 558 -17.89 5.28 20.58
CA SER A 558 -19.12 5.84 19.99
C SER A 558 -19.53 5.10 18.72
N LEU A 559 -18.56 4.73 17.88
CA LEU A 559 -18.79 4.02 16.63
C LEU A 559 -19.21 2.56 16.86
N ASP A 560 -18.68 1.90 17.89
CA ASP A 560 -19.05 0.54 18.33
C ASP A 560 -20.54 0.45 18.73
N THR A 561 -21.01 1.42 19.52
CA THR A 561 -22.43 1.50 19.88
C THR A 561 -23.32 1.72 18.66
N GLN A 562 -22.95 2.63 17.76
CA GLN A 562 -23.73 2.89 16.54
C GLN A 562 -23.69 1.71 15.56
N PHE A 563 -22.54 1.06 15.39
CA PHE A 563 -22.39 -0.10 14.51
C PHE A 563 -23.24 -1.29 14.99
N THR A 564 -23.28 -1.53 16.30
CA THR A 564 -24.11 -2.58 16.90
C THR A 564 -25.60 -2.28 16.71
N ALA A 565 -26.02 -1.02 16.87
CA ALA A 565 -27.41 -0.61 16.63
C ALA A 565 -27.82 -0.81 15.16
N LEU A 566 -27.01 -0.34 14.21
CA LEU A 566 -27.27 -0.52 12.76
C LEU A 566 -27.30 -2.00 12.36
N ARG A 567 -26.46 -2.84 12.98
CA ARG A 567 -26.47 -4.29 12.78
C ARG A 567 -27.78 -4.94 13.25
N GLN A 568 -28.29 -4.51 14.40
CA GLN A 568 -29.57 -5.00 14.93
C GLN A 568 -30.74 -4.56 14.06
N GLU A 569 -30.74 -3.33 13.57
CA GLU A 569 -31.75 -2.83 12.61
C GLU A 569 -31.73 -3.64 11.31
N GLU A 570 -30.56 -3.91 10.73
CA GLU A 570 -30.42 -4.71 9.50
C GLU A 570 -30.87 -6.18 9.71
N GLU A 571 -30.62 -6.76 10.88
CA GLU A 571 -31.09 -8.10 11.23
C GLU A 571 -32.62 -8.13 11.39
N LEU A 572 -33.20 -7.12 12.04
CA LEU A 572 -34.65 -6.95 12.17
C LEU A 572 -35.33 -6.77 10.80
N GLU A 573 -34.77 -5.94 9.92
CA GLU A 573 -35.28 -5.75 8.55
C GLU A 573 -35.28 -7.07 7.77
N LYS A 574 -34.19 -7.85 7.85
CA LYS A 574 -34.12 -9.18 7.19
C LYS A 574 -35.09 -10.19 7.79
N GLU A 575 -35.33 -10.14 9.09
CA GLU A 575 -36.35 -10.98 9.75
C GLU A 575 -37.76 -10.58 9.32
N MET A 576 -38.04 -9.28 9.23
CA MET A 576 -39.30 -8.75 8.70
C MET A 576 -39.51 -9.11 7.23
N GLU A 577 -38.49 -9.03 6.38
CA GLU A 577 -38.56 -9.49 4.99
C GLU A 577 -38.79 -11.01 4.91
N ARG A 578 -38.07 -11.81 5.72
CA ARG A 578 -38.31 -13.26 5.79
C ARG A 578 -39.71 -13.60 6.32
N ALA A 579 -40.24 -12.80 7.25
CA ALA A 579 -41.59 -12.98 7.79
C ALA A 579 -42.65 -12.56 6.75
N ALA A 580 -42.45 -11.46 6.03
CA ALA A 580 -43.31 -11.01 4.95
C ALA A 580 -43.35 -11.99 3.77
N VAL A 581 -42.22 -12.63 3.45
CA VAL A 581 -42.14 -13.72 2.45
C VAL A 581 -42.78 -15.02 2.96
N LYS A 582 -42.86 -15.21 4.29
CA LYS A 582 -43.50 -16.38 4.93
C LYS A 582 -44.99 -16.22 5.20
N SER A 583 -45.56 -15.02 5.08
CA SER A 583 -47.01 -14.83 5.07
C SER A 583 -47.56 -15.36 3.74
N PRO A 584 -48.29 -16.48 3.72
CA PRO A 584 -48.92 -16.93 2.50
C PRO A 584 -50.04 -15.95 2.15
N VAL A 585 -50.21 -15.71 0.86
CA VAL A 585 -51.45 -15.23 0.27
C VAL A 585 -52.58 -16.07 0.84
N VAL A 586 -53.29 -15.57 1.84
CA VAL A 586 -54.66 -16.01 2.12
C VAL A 586 -55.46 -15.44 0.96
N SER A 587 -55.59 -16.25 -0.08
CA SER A 587 -56.57 -16.04 -1.12
C SER A 587 -57.92 -15.92 -0.42
N GLN A 588 -58.46 -14.70 -0.41
CA GLN A 588 -59.89 -14.50 -0.30
C GLN A 588 -60.51 -15.27 -1.47
N GLU A 589 -60.99 -16.50 -1.20
CA GLU A 589 -61.98 -17.13 -2.05
C GLU A 589 -63.23 -16.26 -1.98
N GLY A 590 -63.36 -15.42 -3.00
CA GLY A 590 -64.55 -14.63 -3.26
C GLY A 590 -65.74 -15.56 -3.46
N GLY A 591 -66.78 -15.32 -2.67
CA GLY A 591 -68.07 -15.95 -2.84
C GLY A 591 -68.68 -15.64 -4.21
N ASN A 592 -69.29 -16.67 -4.80
CA ASN A 592 -70.40 -16.49 -5.72
C ASN A 592 -71.31 -17.71 -5.61
N GLY A 593 -72.51 -17.51 -5.03
CA GLY A 593 -73.52 -18.53 -4.84
C GLY A 593 -74.81 -17.92 -4.33
N SER A 594 -75.72 -17.62 -5.27
CA SER A 594 -77.07 -17.09 -5.12
C SER A 594 -77.94 -17.76 -4.05
N LEU A 595 -78.78 -17.00 -3.34
CA LEU A 595 -80.25 -17.20 -3.27
C LEU A 595 -80.96 -16.21 -2.32
N SER A 596 -81.86 -15.44 -2.91
CA SER A 596 -83.15 -14.89 -2.44
C SER A 596 -83.50 -14.66 -0.95
N SER A 597 -84.06 -13.46 -0.74
CA SER A 597 -85.23 -13.11 0.08
C SER A 597 -84.99 -12.48 1.46
N GLY A 598 -85.74 -11.40 1.74
CA GLY A 598 -86.10 -11.03 3.11
C GLY A 598 -85.76 -9.62 3.59
N THR A 599 -86.40 -8.60 3.03
CA THR A 599 -87.19 -7.59 3.77
C THR A 599 -86.54 -6.79 4.94
N ALA A 600 -86.41 -5.48 4.67
CA ALA A 600 -86.90 -4.35 5.49
C ALA A 600 -85.98 -3.57 6.48
N LEU A 601 -86.08 -2.24 6.28
CA LEU A 601 -86.06 -1.12 7.24
C LEU A 601 -84.72 -0.40 7.54
N ASN A 602 -84.54 0.69 6.79
CA ASN A 602 -83.97 2.01 7.17
C ASN A 602 -84.69 2.61 8.41
N PRO A 603 -84.31 3.81 8.95
CA PRO A 603 -83.17 4.72 8.69
C PRO A 603 -82.46 5.11 10.04
N THR A 604 -81.51 6.03 10.22
CA THR A 604 -81.50 7.49 9.91
C THR A 604 -80.20 8.11 10.44
N ALA A 605 -79.80 9.23 9.84
CA ALA A 605 -78.69 10.11 10.21
C ALA A 605 -78.89 10.85 11.55
N GLY A 606 -77.80 11.38 12.11
CA GLY A 606 -77.83 12.34 13.22
C GLY A 606 -76.46 12.93 13.55
N ASP A 607 -76.29 14.22 13.21
CA ASP A 607 -75.22 15.13 13.65
C ASP A 607 -75.17 15.31 15.17
N SER A 608 -74.00 15.70 15.73
CA SER A 608 -73.78 16.94 16.50
C SER A 608 -72.60 16.90 17.49
N SER A 609 -71.67 17.83 17.25
CA SER A 609 -70.91 18.74 18.15
C SER A 609 -70.67 18.48 19.66
N SER A 610 -69.45 18.93 20.06
CA SER A 610 -69.02 19.57 21.34
C SER A 610 -68.83 18.66 22.56
N SER A 611 -67.86 18.83 23.47
CA SER A 611 -66.77 19.79 23.69
C SER A 611 -65.92 19.34 24.91
N SER A 612 -64.63 19.69 24.90
CA SER A 612 -63.77 20.10 26.05
C SER A 612 -63.66 19.24 27.32
N SER A 613 -62.43 18.86 27.70
CA SER A 613 -61.70 19.47 28.85
C SER A 613 -60.39 18.73 29.17
N GLU A 614 -59.28 19.44 29.00
CA GLU A 614 -58.00 19.25 29.72
C GLU A 614 -58.18 19.69 31.21
N PRO A 615 -57.31 19.32 32.18
CA PRO A 615 -55.96 19.90 32.25
C PRO A 615 -54.82 19.14 33.01
N SER A 616 -53.60 19.62 32.72
CA SER A 616 -52.46 19.90 33.62
C SER A 616 -51.68 18.79 34.36
N THR A 617 -50.41 18.71 33.97
CA THR A 617 -49.19 18.32 34.73
C THR A 617 -48.97 19.14 36.02
N PRO A 618 -48.08 18.75 36.96
CA PRO A 618 -46.68 19.24 36.90
C PRO A 618 -45.55 18.36 37.53
N ARG A 619 -44.36 18.52 36.91
CA ARG A 619 -42.97 18.69 37.45
C ARG A 619 -42.23 17.68 38.36
N ASN A 620 -41.04 17.35 37.85
CA ASN A 620 -39.68 17.32 38.46
C ASN A 620 -39.40 16.46 39.70
N ILE A 621 -38.39 15.58 39.60
CA ILE A 621 -36.96 15.85 39.90
C ILE A 621 -36.11 14.98 38.98
#